data_AF-A0A2V5QEN7-F1
#
_entry.id   AF-A0A2V5QEN7-F1
#
_cell.length_a   1.000
_cell.length_b   1.000
_cell.length_c   1.000
_cell.angle_alpha   90.00
_cell.angle_beta   90.00
_cell.angle_gamma   90.00
#
_symmetry.space_group_name_H-M   'P 1'
#
loop_
_entity.id
_entity.type
_entity.pdbx_description
1 polymer ?
#
loop_
_entity_poly.entity_id
_entity_poly.type
_entity_poly.pdbx_seq_one_letter_code
_entity_poly.pdbx_strand_id
1 'polypeptide(L)'
;MSAEFEKLLPVLVNGGVDFILIGGVAGVVHGSARATYDVDLVYSLTDENIKRLVTACGKIDTFEPHTERFDVERMWEQIEQKITKRSLSCELF
;
A
#
# COMPACT_ATOMS: atom_id res chain seq x y z
N MET A 1 -1.58 -16.51 10.91
CA MET A 1 -2.46 -15.76 10.00
C MET A 1 -1.62 -15.32 8.82
N SER A 2 -1.71 -16.02 7.69
CA SER A 2 -1.09 -15.60 6.44
C SER A 2 -1.84 -14.37 5.96
N ALA A 3 -1.14 -13.26 5.74
CA ALA A 3 -1.78 -12.05 5.25
C ALA A 3 -2.45 -12.33 3.89
N GLU A 4 -3.70 -11.91 3.74
CA GLU A 4 -4.50 -12.20 2.54
C GLU A 4 -4.07 -11.39 1.30
N PHE A 5 -2.94 -10.68 1.37
CA PHE A 5 -2.40 -9.87 0.26
C PHE A 5 -2.09 -10.72 -0.97
N GLU A 6 -1.70 -11.98 -0.79
CA GLU A 6 -1.47 -12.92 -1.90
C GLU A 6 -2.74 -13.14 -2.73
N LYS A 7 -3.92 -12.93 -2.15
CA LYS A 7 -5.20 -12.99 -2.87
C LYS A 7 -5.60 -11.62 -3.43
N LEU A 8 -5.30 -10.53 -2.72
CA LEU A 8 -5.67 -9.18 -3.12
C LEU A 8 -4.93 -8.70 -4.38
N LEU A 9 -3.60 -8.81 -4.41
CA LEU A 9 -2.81 -8.24 -5.51
C LEU A 9 -3.17 -8.84 -6.88
N PRO A 10 -3.32 -10.18 -7.03
CA PRO A 10 -3.75 -10.76 -8.31
C PRO A 10 -5.13 -10.27 -8.75
N VAL A 11 -6.06 -10.07 -7.82
CA VAL A 11 -7.41 -9.59 -8.14
C VAL A 11 -7.39 -8.16 -8.68
N LEU A 12 -6.59 -7.28 -8.08
CA LEU A 12 -6.42 -5.90 -8.55
C LEU A 12 -5.72 -5.85 -9.91
N VAL A 13 -4.66 -6.63 -10.09
CA VAL A 13 -3.91 -6.73 -11.36
C VAL A 13 -4.81 -7.25 -12.47
N ASN A 14 -5.52 -8.37 -12.25
CA ASN A 14 -6.45 -8.93 -13.23
C ASN A 14 -7.67 -8.04 -13.48
N GLY A 15 -8.03 -7.19 -12.52
CA GLY A 15 -9.05 -6.17 -12.65
C GLY A 15 -8.63 -4.93 -13.46
N GLY A 16 -7.35 -4.83 -13.85
CA GLY A 16 -6.83 -3.68 -14.59
C GLY A 16 -6.83 -2.39 -13.77
N VAL A 17 -6.65 -2.51 -12.45
CA VAL A 17 -6.57 -1.36 -11.53
C VAL A 17 -5.19 -0.72 -11.65
N ASP A 18 -5.18 0.60 -11.86
CA ASP A 18 -3.98 1.44 -11.86
C ASP A 18 -3.63 1.80 -10.41
N PHE A 19 -2.60 1.15 -9.86
CA PHE A 19 -2.13 1.39 -8.50
C PHE A 19 -0.62 1.20 -8.36
N ILE A 20 -0.07 1.73 -7.27
CA ILE A 20 1.30 1.53 -6.81
C ILE A 20 1.21 0.90 -5.42
N LEU A 21 1.91 -0.23 -5.24
CA LEU A 21 2.09 -0.84 -3.93
C LEU A 21 3.09 -0.02 -3.11
N ILE A 22 2.67 0.40 -1.92
CA ILE A 22 3.50 1.14 -0.97
C ILE A 22 3.54 0.41 0.38
N GLY A 23 4.04 1.07 1.42
CA GLY A 23 3.96 0.57 2.78
C GLY A 23 4.88 -0.62 3.08
N GLY A 24 4.48 -1.42 4.08
CA GLY A 24 5.30 -2.51 4.62
C GLY A 24 5.59 -3.60 3.58
N VAL A 25 4.59 -4.00 2.80
CA VAL A 25 4.70 -5.09 1.82
C VAL A 25 5.68 -4.72 0.70
N ALA A 26 5.67 -3.47 0.21
CA ALA A 26 6.68 -2.98 -0.72
C ALA A 26 8.10 -3.11 -0.11
N GLY A 27 8.26 -2.75 1.17
CA GLY A 27 9.53 -2.93 1.89
C GLY A 27 9.97 -4.39 1.96
N VAL A 28 9.05 -5.33 2.20
CA VAL A 28 9.34 -6.77 2.25
C VAL A 28 9.80 -7.28 0.88
N VAL A 29 9.14 -6.88 -0.22
CA VAL A 29 9.57 -7.20 -1.60
C VAL A 29 11.00 -6.73 -1.86
N HIS A 30 11.41 -5.61 -1.27
CA HIS A 30 12.77 -5.07 -1.36
C HIS A 30 13.73 -5.54 -0.24
N GLY A 31 13.40 -6.64 0.46
CA GLY A 31 14.32 -7.30 1.39
C GLY A 31 14.28 -6.79 2.84
N SER A 32 13.30 -5.97 3.21
CA SER A 32 13.10 -5.56 4.61
C SER A 32 12.50 -6.70 5.44
N ALA A 33 13.13 -7.04 6.57
CA ALA A 33 12.65 -8.05 7.53
C ALA A 33 11.48 -7.57 8.41
N ARG A 34 10.60 -6.69 7.90
CA ARG A 34 9.48 -6.13 8.67
C ARG A 34 8.26 -7.05 8.59
N ALA A 35 7.69 -7.42 9.74
CA ALA A 35 6.36 -8.00 9.78
C ALA A 35 5.32 -6.89 9.54
N THR A 36 4.46 -7.10 8.55
CA THR A 36 3.32 -6.24 8.18
C THR A 36 2.17 -7.15 7.77
N TYR A 37 0.95 -6.76 8.08
CA TYR A 37 -0.25 -7.57 7.86
C TYR A 37 -1.31 -6.82 7.05
N ASP A 38 -1.02 -5.58 6.68
CA ASP A 38 -1.80 -4.62 5.92
C ASP A 38 -1.18 -4.36 4.54
N VAL A 39 -2.02 -4.00 3.56
CA VAL A 39 -1.59 -3.63 2.20
C VAL A 39 -1.97 -2.17 1.96
N ASP A 40 -0.95 -1.34 1.78
CA ASP A 40 -1.13 0.08 1.46
C ASP A 40 -0.94 0.29 -0.04
N LEU A 41 -1.91 0.94 -0.69
CA LEU A 41 -1.87 1.25 -2.12
C LEU A 41 -2.17 2.72 -2.37
N VAL A 42 -1.47 3.31 -3.33
CA VAL A 42 -1.86 4.58 -3.97
C VAL A 42 -2.45 4.24 -5.32
N TYR A 43 -3.59 4.84 -5.68
CA TYR A 43 -4.28 4.54 -6.93
C TYR A 43 -4.76 5.81 -7.63
N SER A 44 -4.95 5.73 -8.94
CA SER A 44 -5.49 6.84 -9.73
C SER A 44 -6.95 7.13 -9.35
N LEU A 45 -7.30 8.39 -9.16
CA LEU A 45 -8.66 8.84 -8.82
C LEU A 45 -9.56 9.08 -10.04
N THR A 46 -9.18 8.58 -11.22
CA THR A 46 -10.08 8.64 -12.38
C THR A 46 -11.31 7.78 -12.12
N ASP A 47 -12.48 8.23 -12.60
CA ASP A 47 -13.74 7.50 -12.41
C ASP A 47 -13.66 6.05 -12.89
N GLU A 48 -12.95 5.84 -14.00
CA GLU A 48 -12.74 4.50 -14.57
C GLU A 48 -11.91 3.61 -13.64
N ASN A 49 -10.81 4.13 -13.08
CA ASN A 49 -9.99 3.35 -12.17
C ASN A 49 -10.69 3.06 -10.84
N ILE A 50 -11.47 4.01 -10.32
CA ILE A 50 -12.28 3.81 -9.11
C ILE A 50 -13.32 2.69 -9.36
N LYS A 51 -13.98 2.65 -10.52
CA LYS A 51 -14.92 1.57 -10.87
C LYS A 51 -14.23 0.21 -10.92
N ARG A 52 -13.03 0.13 -11.51
CA ARG A 52 -12.23 -1.11 -11.53
C ARG A 52 -11.83 -1.54 -10.14
N LEU A 53 -11.36 -0.61 -9.31
CA LEU A 53 -10.98 -0.87 -7.92
C LEU A 53 -12.15 -1.45 -7.13
N VAL A 54 -13.31 -0.80 -7.16
CA VAL A 54 -14.51 -1.27 -6.45
C VAL A 54 -14.97 -2.64 -6.97
N THR A 55 -14.95 -2.83 -8.28
CA THR A 55 -15.35 -4.10 -8.91
C THR A 55 -14.39 -5.24 -8.55
N ALA A 56 -13.09 -4.97 -8.50
CA ALA A 56 -12.07 -5.94 -8.14
C ALA A 56 -12.17 -6.29 -6.65
N CYS A 57 -12.26 -5.30 -5.77
CA CYS A 57 -12.39 -5.52 -4.33
C CYS A 57 -13.69 -6.25 -3.95
N GLY A 58 -14.79 -6.01 -4.67
CA GLY A 58 -16.05 -6.73 -4.47
C GLY A 58 -16.00 -8.24 -4.75
N LYS A 59 -14.89 -8.76 -5.28
CA LYS A 59 -14.66 -10.20 -5.47
C LYS A 59 -14.04 -10.88 -4.24
N ILE A 60 -13.77 -10.11 -3.19
CA ILE A 60 -13.13 -10.58 -1.96
C ILE A 60 -14.10 -10.28 -0.80
N ASP A 61 -14.63 -11.33 -0.17
CA ASP A 61 -15.68 -11.26 0.87
C ASP A 61 -15.24 -10.63 2.20
N THR A 62 -14.06 -10.01 2.27
CA THR A 62 -13.47 -9.50 3.53
C THR A 62 -12.64 -8.23 3.31
N PHE A 63 -13.13 -7.31 2.48
CA PHE A 63 -12.48 -6.03 2.22
C PHE A 63 -13.10 -4.92 3.08
N GLU A 64 -12.39 -4.49 4.13
CA GLU A 64 -12.68 -3.25 4.86
C GLU A 64 -11.73 -2.14 4.39
N PRO A 65 -12.12 -1.32 3.40
CA PRO A 65 -11.28 -0.25 2.91
C PRO A 65 -11.09 0.82 3.98
N HIS A 66 -9.85 1.00 4.43
CA HIS A 66 -9.44 2.20 5.14
C HIS A 66 -9.02 3.24 4.09
N THR A 67 -9.96 4.07 3.66
CA THR A 67 -9.66 5.18 2.74
C THR A 67 -9.34 6.43 3.52
N GLU A 68 -8.08 6.83 3.53
CA GLU A 68 -7.70 8.18 3.93
C GLU A 68 -7.40 9.00 2.67
N ARG A 69 -7.93 10.24 2.63
CA ARG A 69 -7.54 11.20 1.61
C ARG A 69 -6.17 11.74 2.01
N PHE A 70 -5.12 11.14 1.45
CA PHE A 70 -3.77 11.58 1.74
C PHE A 70 -3.45 12.85 0.97
N ASP A 71 -3.10 13.91 1.70
CA ASP A 71 -2.41 15.05 1.14
C ASP A 71 -0.98 14.63 0.78
N VAL A 72 -0.60 14.79 -0.48
CA VAL A 72 0.72 14.38 -1.00
C VAL A 72 1.84 15.11 -0.27
N GLU A 73 1.63 16.37 0.14
CA GLU A 73 2.63 17.13 0.93
C GLU A 73 2.80 16.50 2.30
N ARG A 74 1.70 16.17 2.98
CA ARG A 74 1.74 15.49 4.29
C ARG A 74 2.30 14.07 4.20
N MET A 75 2.11 13.38 3.07
CA MET A 75 2.71 12.08 2.81
C MET A 75 4.23 12.22 2.62
N TRP A 76 4.67 13.22 1.85
CA TRP A 76 6.09 13.52 1.64
C TRP A 76 6.79 13.86 2.96
N GLU A 77 6.19 14.71 3.81
CA GLU A 77 6.69 15.00 5.16
C GLU A 77 6.83 13.74 6.02
N GLN A 78 5.85 12.83 5.97
CA GLN A 78 5.92 11.57 6.72
C GLN A 78 6.99 10.62 6.18
N ILE A 79 7.20 10.59 4.87
CA ILE A 79 8.27 9.83 4.22
C ILE A 79 9.62 10.42 4.63
N GLU A 80 9.81 11.73 4.52
CA GLU A 80 11.03 12.44 4.94
C GLU A 80 11.32 12.23 6.42
N GLN A 81 10.32 12.33 7.30
CA GLN A 81 10.50 12.06 8.73
C GLN A 81 10.89 10.61 9.03
N LYS A 82 10.30 9.64 8.31
CA LYS A 82 10.62 8.22 8.47
C LYS A 82 12.00 7.88 7.90
N ILE A 83 12.45 8.53 6.82
CA ILE A 83 13.80 8.40 6.25
C ILE A 83 14.83 9.08 7.17
N THR A 84 14.56 10.30 7.64
CA THR A 84 15.48 11.10 8.47
C THR A 84 15.68 10.51 9.86
N LYS A 85 14.61 10.04 10.52
CA LYS A 85 14.74 9.29 11.78
C LYS A 85 15.55 8.00 11.62
N ARG A 86 15.57 7.43 10.41
CA ARG A 86 16.34 6.21 10.10
C ARG A 86 17.81 6.51 9.83
N SER A 87 18.13 7.68 9.26
CA SER A 87 19.53 8.16 9.14
C SER A 87 20.19 8.29 10.51
N LEU A 88 19.47 8.83 11.50
CA LEU A 88 19.98 8.97 12.88
C LEU A 88 20.06 7.63 13.65
N SER A 89 19.30 6.59 13.25
CA SER A 89 19.39 5.26 13.87
C SER A 89 20.43 4.34 13.21
N CYS A 90 20.86 4.65 11.98
CA CYS A 90 21.88 3.89 11.27
C CYS A 90 23.32 4.38 11.53
N GLU A 91 23.52 5.58 12.10
CA GLU A 91 24.85 6.08 12.51
C GLU A 91 25.30 5.61 13.91
N LEU A 92 24.55 4.71 14.56
CA LEU A 92 24.88 4.15 15.88
C LEU A 92 25.26 2.65 15.85
N PHE A 93 25.67 2.12 14.70
CA PHE A 93 26.34 0.82 14.60
C PHE A 93 27.61 0.91 13.75
#